data_AF-A0A6P0S2I6-F1
#
_entry.id   AF-A0A6P0S2I6-F1
#
_cell.length_a   1.000
_cell.length_b   1.000
_cell.length_c   1.000
_cell.angle_alpha   90.00
_cell.angle_beta   90.00
_cell.angle_gamma   90.00
#
_symmetry.space_group_name_H-M   'P 1'
#
loop_
_entity.id
_entity.type
_entity.pdbx_description
1 polymer ?
#
loop_
_entity_poly.entity_id
_entity_poly.type
_entity_poly.pdbx_seq_one_letter_code
_entity_poly.pdbx_strand_id
1 'polypeptide(L)'
;VDDYDAALRTNDNYNKADIEAFLYGCRNLANSEQESKYLSMIVASSRRLNELGPQLTPDQSPWYNHYLFRALKPFTDSEVVALLVGMPMTPTLRDEIREIADGNPALLQNAGYLLYQELRGNRIPDPLTFARDFQSATEHFFQATWELCNELEQTLFMLIALNSLEGRLANKRYTLSGIENIFSQKELEMNALEIRGIIKREEEAGNYSFASSLMEWWVVKKIQNSTETELQQRQKVFLNLMSHRQAKKVTTAIRWIWEHKDEVPSILEWMGKVIAAIPKGAVGS
;
A
#
# COMPACT_ATOMS: atom_id res chain seq x y z
N VAL A 1 -22.66 1.62 4.79
CA VAL A 1 -22.06 0.29 5.00
C VAL A 1 -20.57 0.44 4.78
N ASP A 2 -19.79 0.12 5.79
CA ASP A 2 -18.34 0.22 5.76
C ASP A 2 -17.72 -1.10 5.29
N ASP A 3 -16.47 -1.06 4.82
CA ASP A 3 -15.71 -2.22 4.32
C ASP A 3 -16.51 -3.13 3.37
N TYR A 4 -17.25 -2.52 2.46
CA TYR A 4 -18.24 -3.23 1.65
C TYR A 4 -17.61 -4.27 0.71
N ASP A 5 -16.33 -4.11 0.39
CA ASP A 5 -15.57 -5.12 -0.36
C ASP A 5 -15.51 -6.48 0.35
N ALA A 6 -15.65 -6.54 1.68
CA ALA A 6 -15.73 -7.80 2.41
C ALA A 6 -17.00 -8.60 2.04
N ALA A 7 -18.12 -7.91 1.81
CA ALA A 7 -19.39 -8.53 1.38
C ALA A 7 -19.32 -9.06 -0.06
N LEU A 8 -18.31 -8.65 -0.84
CA LEU A 8 -18.12 -9.07 -2.23
C LEU A 8 -17.15 -10.25 -2.39
N ARG A 9 -16.74 -10.89 -1.28
CA ARG A 9 -15.86 -12.06 -1.27
C ARG A 9 -16.60 -13.28 -0.73
N THR A 10 -16.47 -14.40 -1.41
CA THR A 10 -17.02 -15.68 -0.95
C THR A 10 -16.32 -16.16 0.32
N ASN A 11 -17.04 -16.88 1.17
CA ASN A 11 -16.49 -17.59 2.32
C ASN A 11 -17.29 -18.87 2.60
N ASP A 12 -16.98 -19.54 3.71
CA ASP A 12 -17.63 -20.80 4.09
C ASP A 12 -19.14 -20.68 4.33
N ASN A 13 -19.64 -19.46 4.61
CA ASN A 13 -21.04 -19.20 4.93
C ASN A 13 -21.86 -18.70 3.73
N TYR A 14 -21.22 -18.13 2.69
CA TYR A 14 -21.93 -17.66 1.51
C TYR A 14 -21.07 -17.69 0.24
N ASN A 15 -21.71 -18.07 -0.86
CA ASN A 15 -21.10 -18.28 -2.16
C ASN A 15 -21.43 -17.14 -3.14
N LYS A 16 -21.04 -17.30 -4.41
CA LYS A 16 -21.24 -16.30 -5.45
C LYS A 16 -22.72 -15.97 -5.70
N ALA A 17 -23.61 -16.96 -5.70
CA ALA A 17 -25.04 -16.76 -5.92
C ALA A 17 -25.69 -15.96 -4.78
N ASP A 18 -25.22 -16.15 -3.55
CA ASP A 18 -25.66 -15.37 -2.39
C ASP A 18 -25.25 -13.89 -2.54
N ILE A 19 -24.03 -13.64 -3.01
CA ILE A 19 -23.53 -12.29 -3.32
C ILE A 19 -24.39 -11.66 -4.43
N GLU A 20 -24.67 -12.39 -5.51
CA GLU A 20 -25.54 -11.91 -6.60
C GLU A 20 -26.94 -11.55 -6.10
N ALA A 21 -27.55 -12.39 -5.26
CA ALA A 21 -28.86 -12.15 -4.67
C ALA A 21 -28.85 -10.90 -3.75
N PHE A 22 -27.80 -10.74 -2.96
CA PHE A 22 -27.61 -9.56 -2.11
C PHE A 22 -27.50 -8.27 -2.95
N LEU A 23 -26.69 -8.28 -4.01
CA LEU A 23 -26.50 -7.14 -4.91
C LEU A 23 -27.78 -6.77 -5.66
N TYR A 24 -28.54 -7.78 -6.10
CA TYR A 24 -29.86 -7.59 -6.70
C TYR A 24 -30.84 -6.93 -5.71
N GLY A 25 -30.85 -7.36 -4.45
CA GLY A 25 -31.63 -6.74 -3.39
C GLY A 25 -31.28 -5.26 -3.19
N CYS A 26 -29.98 -4.94 -3.11
CA CYS A 26 -29.53 -3.55 -3.02
C CYS A 26 -29.96 -2.71 -4.23
N ARG A 27 -29.88 -3.25 -5.45
CA ARG A 27 -30.32 -2.57 -6.67
C ARG A 27 -31.81 -2.26 -6.63
N ASN A 28 -32.64 -3.23 -6.24
CA ASN A 28 -34.09 -3.05 -6.17
C ASN A 28 -34.48 -1.96 -5.18
N LEU A 29 -33.83 -1.96 -4.01
CA LEU A 29 -34.08 -0.92 -3.00
C LEU A 29 -33.66 0.48 -3.48
N ALA A 30 -32.54 0.57 -4.22
CA ALA A 30 -32.05 1.84 -4.76
C ALA A 30 -32.89 2.35 -5.95
N ASN A 31 -33.51 1.46 -6.74
CA ASN A 31 -34.21 1.81 -7.98
C ASN A 31 -35.74 1.81 -7.86
N SER A 32 -36.33 1.20 -6.83
CA SER A 32 -37.78 1.18 -6.68
C SER A 32 -38.33 2.57 -6.33
N GLU A 33 -39.37 3.02 -7.04
CA GLU A 33 -39.94 4.38 -6.88
C GLU A 33 -40.46 4.68 -5.47
N GLN A 34 -40.84 3.64 -4.72
CA GLN A 34 -41.36 3.79 -3.37
C GLN A 34 -40.24 3.76 -2.32
N GLU A 35 -39.37 2.74 -2.35
CA GLU A 35 -38.29 2.57 -1.38
C GLU A 35 -37.16 3.62 -1.55
N SER A 36 -36.83 4.00 -2.79
CA SER A 36 -35.77 4.97 -3.08
C SER A 36 -36.00 6.36 -2.46
N LYS A 37 -37.25 6.71 -2.14
CA LYS A 37 -37.60 7.96 -1.45
C LYS A 37 -37.18 7.98 0.02
N TYR A 38 -36.96 6.82 0.61
CA TYR A 38 -36.71 6.66 2.04
C TYR A 38 -35.33 6.06 2.33
N LEU A 39 -34.64 5.53 1.31
CA LEU A 39 -33.34 4.91 1.46
C LEU A 39 -32.24 5.77 0.83
N SER A 40 -31.23 6.10 1.63
CA SER A 40 -29.95 6.62 1.15
C SER A 40 -28.84 5.66 1.57
N MET A 41 -28.04 5.21 0.61
CA MET A 41 -26.93 4.30 0.84
C MET A 41 -25.60 5.00 0.60
N ILE A 42 -24.77 5.05 1.65
CA ILE A 42 -23.37 5.42 1.55
C ILE A 42 -22.55 4.15 1.77
N VAL A 43 -21.68 3.86 0.82
CA VAL A 43 -20.86 2.64 0.80
C VAL A 43 -19.39 3.05 0.76
N ALA A 44 -18.60 2.52 1.69
CA ALA A 44 -17.16 2.66 1.71
C ALA A 44 -16.51 1.32 1.37
N SER A 45 -15.39 1.36 0.66
CA SER A 45 -14.67 0.17 0.20
C SER A 45 -13.23 0.53 -0.12
N SER A 46 -12.32 -0.38 0.22
CA SER A 46 -10.88 -0.22 -0.07
C SER A 46 -10.50 -0.58 -1.51
N ARG A 47 -11.44 -1.17 -2.26
CA ARG A 47 -11.34 -1.46 -3.69
C ARG A 47 -12.52 -0.90 -4.47
N ARG A 48 -12.37 -0.75 -5.78
CA ARG A 48 -13.52 -0.37 -6.60
C ARG A 48 -14.53 -1.51 -6.61
N LEU A 49 -15.80 -1.20 -6.41
CA LEU A 49 -16.89 -2.19 -6.29
C LEU A 49 -17.12 -2.99 -7.58
N ASN A 50 -16.61 -2.51 -8.73
CA ASN A 50 -16.66 -3.21 -10.01
C ASN A 50 -15.44 -4.14 -10.25
N GLU A 51 -14.43 -4.10 -9.39
CA GLU A 51 -13.28 -5.01 -9.44
C GLU A 51 -13.50 -6.27 -8.60
N LEU A 52 -14.53 -6.28 -7.76
CA LEU A 52 -14.82 -7.33 -6.79
C LEU A 52 -16.19 -7.95 -7.01
N GLY A 53 -16.31 -9.20 -6.60
CA GLY A 53 -17.55 -9.96 -6.69
C GLY A 53 -17.84 -10.50 -8.09
N PRO A 54 -19.10 -10.90 -8.34
CA PRO A 54 -19.52 -11.45 -9.63
C PRO A 54 -19.35 -10.43 -10.76
N GLN A 55 -18.99 -10.90 -11.96
CA GLN A 55 -19.06 -10.05 -13.16
C GLN A 55 -20.53 -9.79 -13.50
N LEU A 56 -21.05 -8.66 -13.03
CA LEU A 56 -22.40 -8.23 -13.28
C LEU A 56 -22.49 -7.47 -14.61
N THR A 57 -23.52 -7.77 -15.40
CA THR A 57 -23.88 -6.94 -16.54
C THR A 57 -24.40 -5.58 -16.06
N PRO A 58 -24.38 -4.52 -16.88
CA PRO A 58 -24.84 -3.19 -16.48
C PRO A 58 -26.27 -3.15 -15.91
N ASP A 59 -27.16 -4.01 -16.40
CA ASP A 59 -28.55 -4.17 -15.95
C ASP A 59 -28.68 -4.89 -14.60
N GLN A 60 -27.67 -5.66 -14.20
CA GLN A 60 -27.62 -6.38 -12.91
C GLN A 60 -26.82 -5.64 -11.85
N SER A 61 -25.92 -4.74 -12.24
CA SER A 61 -25.07 -3.99 -11.33
C SER A 61 -25.88 -3.01 -10.47
N PRO A 62 -25.84 -3.10 -9.13
CA PRO A 62 -26.44 -2.07 -8.27
C PRO A 62 -25.70 -0.73 -8.38
N TRP A 63 -24.49 -0.72 -8.94
CA TRP A 63 -23.64 0.47 -8.99
C TRP A 63 -23.88 1.33 -10.21
N TYR A 64 -24.09 0.69 -11.36
CA TYR A 64 -24.18 1.35 -12.65
C TYR A 64 -25.37 2.30 -12.68
N ASN A 65 -25.14 3.58 -12.99
CA ASN A 65 -26.12 4.68 -13.02
C ASN A 65 -26.82 5.06 -11.70
N HIS A 66 -26.51 4.41 -10.57
CA HIS A 66 -27.18 4.69 -9.30
C HIS A 66 -26.24 5.26 -8.22
N TYR A 67 -24.92 5.04 -8.34
CA TYR A 67 -23.94 5.50 -7.36
C TYR A 67 -23.05 6.61 -7.91
N LEU A 68 -22.81 7.62 -7.08
CA LEU A 68 -21.71 8.56 -7.27
C LEU A 68 -20.44 7.98 -6.64
N PHE A 69 -19.44 7.69 -7.46
CA PHE A 69 -18.15 7.22 -6.97
C PHE A 69 -17.24 8.39 -6.61
N ARG A 70 -16.77 8.42 -5.36
CA ARG A 70 -15.77 9.39 -4.88
C ARG A 70 -14.58 8.65 -4.28
N ALA A 71 -13.43 8.75 -4.94
CA ALA A 71 -12.19 8.24 -4.37
C ALA A 71 -11.67 9.21 -3.30
N LEU A 72 -11.41 8.70 -2.10
CA LEU A 72 -10.62 9.40 -1.10
C LEU A 72 -9.15 9.14 -1.41
N LYS A 73 -8.44 10.19 -1.78
CA LYS A 73 -7.01 10.12 -2.09
C LYS A 73 -6.19 10.41 -0.82
N PRO A 74 -4.92 9.99 -0.79
CA PRO A 74 -3.97 10.49 0.20
C PRO A 74 -3.95 12.02 0.23
N PHE A 75 -3.56 12.57 1.38
CA PHE A 75 -3.35 14.00 1.53
C PHE A 75 -2.27 14.50 0.58
N THR A 76 -2.53 15.66 0.00
CA THR A 76 -1.56 16.47 -0.73
C THR A 76 -0.52 17.05 0.22
N ASP A 77 0.60 17.50 -0.32
CA ASP A 77 1.66 18.22 0.39
C ASP A 77 1.13 19.31 1.32
N SER A 78 0.23 20.16 0.81
CA SER A 78 -0.38 21.23 1.58
C SER A 78 -1.24 20.73 2.73
N GLU A 79 -1.97 19.62 2.52
CA GLU A 79 -2.82 19.02 3.54
C GLU A 79 -1.99 18.34 4.63
N VAL A 80 -0.90 17.66 4.27
CA VAL A 80 0.05 17.09 5.25
C VAL A 80 0.70 18.18 6.09
N VAL A 81 1.15 19.28 5.45
CA VAL A 81 1.72 20.43 6.16
C VAL A 81 0.69 21.03 7.12
N ALA A 82 -0.56 21.23 6.67
CA ALA A 82 -1.64 21.76 7.49
C ALA A 82 -1.99 20.84 8.67
N LEU A 83 -1.98 19.52 8.45
CA LEU A 83 -2.23 18.52 9.50
C LEU A 83 -1.15 18.56 10.59
N LEU A 84 0.12 18.71 10.20
CA LEU A 84 1.27 18.62 11.11
C LEU A 84 1.71 19.98 11.68
N VAL A 85 1.19 21.11 11.21
CA VAL A 85 1.64 22.46 11.63
C VAL A 85 1.44 22.74 13.12
N GLY A 86 0.41 22.16 13.74
CA GLY A 86 0.10 22.34 15.15
C GLY A 86 0.94 21.48 16.11
N MET A 87 1.80 20.60 15.58
CA MET A 87 2.66 19.73 16.38
C MET A 87 4.01 20.40 16.65
N PRO A 88 4.64 20.18 17.82
CA PRO A 88 5.94 20.76 18.19
C PRO A 88 7.10 20.08 17.45
N MET A 89 7.05 20.02 16.12
CA MET A 89 8.02 19.37 15.24
C MET A 89 8.77 20.39 14.39
N THR A 90 10.04 20.10 14.11
CA THR A 90 10.82 20.90 13.14
C THR A 90 10.29 20.67 11.72
N PRO A 91 10.47 21.64 10.80
CA PRO A 91 10.14 21.43 9.39
C PRO A 91 10.84 20.20 8.79
N THR A 92 12.11 19.99 9.11
CA THR A 92 12.87 18.80 8.67
C THR A 92 12.22 17.50 9.14
N LEU A 93 11.86 17.39 10.44
CA LEU A 93 11.19 16.19 10.94
C LEU A 93 9.83 15.96 10.26
N ARG A 94 9.10 17.05 9.98
CA ARG A 94 7.84 16.98 9.24
C ARG A 94 8.04 16.44 7.82
N ASP A 95 9.05 16.94 7.11
CA ASP A 95 9.36 16.50 5.74
C ASP A 95 9.80 15.03 5.73
N GLU A 96 10.60 14.60 6.71
CA GLU A 96 11.03 13.21 6.75
C GLU A 96 9.90 12.24 7.16
N ILE A 97 8.94 12.64 8.00
CA ILE A 97 7.73 11.82 8.25
C ILE A 97 7.01 11.48 6.94
N ARG A 98 7.09 12.36 5.92
CA ARG A 98 6.51 12.08 4.61
C ARG A 98 7.23 10.95 3.88
N GLU A 99 8.50 10.66 4.18
CA GLU A 99 9.18 9.51 3.59
C GLU A 99 8.52 8.18 4.02
N ILE A 100 8.15 8.09 5.31
CA ILE A 100 7.57 6.86 5.89
C ILE A 100 6.05 6.80 5.72
N ALA A 101 5.36 7.92 5.53
CA ALA A 101 3.90 8.01 5.52
C ALA A 101 3.29 8.58 4.24
N ASP A 102 4.05 9.32 3.44
CA ASP A 102 3.58 10.11 2.29
C ASP A 102 2.35 10.94 2.65
N GLY A 103 1.26 10.84 1.86
CA GLY A 103 -0.03 11.43 2.18
C GLY A 103 -0.98 10.52 2.99
N ASN A 104 -0.56 9.34 3.44
CA ASN A 104 -1.48 8.37 4.06
C ASN A 104 -1.95 8.87 5.44
N PRO A 105 -3.26 9.12 5.64
CA PRO A 105 -3.77 9.70 6.88
C PRO A 105 -3.46 8.87 8.13
N ALA A 106 -3.58 7.54 8.03
CA ALA A 106 -3.36 6.65 9.17
C ALA A 106 -1.88 6.59 9.57
N LEU A 107 -0.97 6.53 8.59
CA LEU A 107 0.46 6.55 8.85
C LEU A 107 0.90 7.90 9.44
N LEU A 108 0.42 9.01 8.87
CA LEU A 108 0.69 10.36 9.37
C LEU A 108 0.19 10.55 10.79
N GLN A 109 -1.01 10.07 11.10
CA GLN A 109 -1.59 10.17 12.45
C GLN A 109 -0.77 9.36 13.46
N ASN A 110 -0.33 8.15 13.12
CA ASN A 110 0.49 7.32 14.01
C ASN A 110 1.88 7.95 14.24
N ALA A 111 2.55 8.42 13.19
CA ALA A 111 3.84 9.10 13.33
C ALA A 111 3.69 10.38 14.16
N GLY A 112 2.67 11.18 13.84
CA GLY A 112 2.29 12.40 14.55
C GLY A 112 2.06 12.16 16.04
N TYR A 113 1.25 11.15 16.37
CA TYR A 113 0.94 10.78 17.75
C TYR A 113 2.18 10.39 18.55
N LEU A 114 3.00 9.46 18.03
CA LEU A 114 4.19 8.95 18.73
C LEU A 114 5.19 10.08 19.01
N LEU A 115 5.45 10.93 18.03
CA LEU A 115 6.37 12.06 18.20
C LEU A 115 5.78 13.15 19.10
N TYR A 116 4.49 13.45 18.97
CA TYR A 116 3.81 14.45 19.81
C TYR A 116 3.87 14.09 21.30
N GLN A 117 3.69 12.82 21.66
CA GLN A 117 3.76 12.36 23.05
C GLN A 117 5.11 12.63 23.73
N GLU A 118 6.20 12.44 23.00
CA GLU A 118 7.54 12.70 23.50
C GLU A 118 7.83 14.20 23.54
N LEU A 119 7.56 14.91 22.44
CA LEU A 119 7.87 16.33 22.29
C LEU A 119 7.06 17.22 23.24
N ARG A 120 5.77 16.92 23.47
CA ARG A 120 4.95 17.64 24.47
C ARG A 120 5.48 17.44 25.89
N GLY A 121 6.10 16.31 26.17
CA GLY A 121 6.75 16.01 27.45
C GLY A 121 8.14 16.63 27.59
N ASN A 122 8.59 17.48 26.65
CA ASN A 122 9.97 17.95 26.53
C ASN A 122 11.01 16.81 26.52
N ARG A 123 10.62 15.63 26.03
CA ARG A 123 11.49 14.47 25.86
C ARG A 123 12.00 14.44 24.43
N ILE A 124 13.24 14.01 24.26
CA ILE A 124 13.82 13.75 22.95
C ILE A 124 13.35 12.35 22.54
N PRO A 125 12.62 12.20 21.42
CA PRO A 125 12.23 10.88 20.94
C PRO A 125 13.47 10.00 20.74
N ASP A 126 13.47 8.80 21.30
CA ASP A 126 14.51 7.82 21.00
C ASP A 126 14.24 7.21 19.61
N PRO A 127 15.18 7.30 18.65
CA PRO A 127 14.91 6.84 17.29
C PRO A 127 14.62 5.34 17.16
N LEU A 128 15.25 4.51 17.99
CA LEU A 128 15.02 3.06 17.99
C LEU A 128 13.61 2.73 18.50
N THR A 129 13.21 3.38 19.59
CA THR A 129 11.87 3.26 20.18
C THR A 129 10.82 3.75 19.19
N PHE A 130 11.02 4.91 18.57
CA PHE A 130 10.12 5.42 17.54
C PHE A 130 9.95 4.44 16.38
N ALA A 131 11.04 3.92 15.82
CA ALA A 131 10.98 2.98 14.70
C ALA A 131 10.21 1.70 15.05
N ARG A 132 10.49 1.12 16.22
CA ARG A 132 9.79 -0.07 16.72
C ARG A 132 8.31 0.18 16.93
N ASP A 133 7.98 1.26 17.64
CA ASP A 133 6.60 1.55 18.03
C ASP A 133 5.76 1.97 16.81
N PHE A 134 6.35 2.72 15.88
CA PHE A 134 5.71 3.07 14.62
C PHE A 134 5.49 1.84 13.72
N GLN A 135 6.47 0.95 13.60
CA GLN A 135 6.28 -0.34 12.91
C GLN A 135 5.13 -1.12 13.54
N SER A 136 5.15 -1.32 14.86
CA SER A 136 4.13 -2.08 15.57
C SER A 136 2.73 -1.47 15.41
N ALA A 137 2.63 -0.14 15.38
CA ALA A 137 1.36 0.56 15.22
C ALA A 137 0.82 0.50 13.78
N THR A 138 1.66 0.27 12.78
CA THR A 138 1.28 0.40 11.35
C THR A 138 1.34 -0.89 10.55
N GLU A 139 1.97 -1.95 11.07
CA GLU A 139 2.16 -3.22 10.36
C GLU A 139 0.85 -3.82 9.83
N HIS A 140 -0.23 -3.71 10.60
CA HIS A 140 -1.55 -4.22 10.21
C HIS A 140 -2.11 -3.52 8.95
N PHE A 141 -1.78 -2.23 8.70
CA PHE A 141 -2.19 -1.54 7.47
C PHE A 141 -1.47 -2.12 6.24
N PHE A 142 -0.18 -2.45 6.38
CA PHE A 142 0.60 -3.06 5.29
C PHE A 142 0.12 -4.48 5.01
N GLN A 143 -0.16 -5.26 6.05
CA GLN A 143 -0.75 -6.58 5.92
C GLN A 143 -2.11 -6.54 5.23
N ALA A 144 -3.03 -5.68 5.71
CA ALA A 144 -4.33 -5.51 5.09
C ALA A 144 -4.20 -5.10 3.61
N THR A 145 -3.32 -4.15 3.30
CA THR A 145 -3.05 -3.72 1.92
C THR A 145 -2.62 -4.88 1.03
N TRP A 146 -1.73 -5.76 1.51
CA TRP A 146 -1.27 -6.94 0.79
C TRP A 146 -2.37 -7.99 0.58
N GLU A 147 -3.20 -8.24 1.60
CA GLU A 147 -4.32 -9.19 1.55
C GLU A 147 -5.47 -8.69 0.66
N LEU A 148 -5.60 -7.37 0.48
CA LEU A 148 -6.53 -6.78 -0.47
C LEU A 148 -6.04 -6.92 -1.93
N CYS A 149 -4.74 -7.14 -2.15
CA CYS A 149 -4.16 -7.27 -3.49
C CYS A 149 -4.40 -8.66 -4.07
N ASN A 150 -4.69 -8.71 -5.37
CA ASN A 150 -4.70 -9.95 -6.13
C ASN A 150 -3.26 -10.40 -6.46
N GLU A 151 -3.09 -11.61 -7.01
CA GLU A 151 -1.77 -12.17 -7.31
C GLU A 151 -0.92 -11.29 -8.26
N LEU A 152 -1.58 -10.63 -9.20
CA LEU A 152 -0.94 -9.69 -10.14
C LEU A 152 -0.42 -8.45 -9.40
N GLU A 153 -1.26 -7.80 -8.59
CA GLU A 153 -0.90 -6.63 -7.79
C GLU A 153 0.22 -6.96 -6.78
N GLN A 154 0.14 -8.10 -6.11
CA GLN A 154 1.23 -8.57 -5.22
C GLN A 154 2.53 -8.79 -5.99
N THR A 155 2.46 -9.31 -7.21
CA THR A 155 3.64 -9.46 -8.07
C THR A 155 4.22 -8.11 -8.46
N LEU A 156 3.39 -7.14 -8.84
CA LEU A 156 3.82 -5.77 -9.14
C LEU A 156 4.50 -5.13 -7.91
N PHE A 157 3.96 -5.31 -6.70
CA PHE A 157 4.60 -4.88 -5.46
C PHE A 157 5.99 -5.49 -5.28
N MET A 158 6.13 -6.79 -5.50
CA MET A 158 7.43 -7.45 -5.42
C MET A 158 8.42 -6.85 -6.42
N LEU A 159 8.00 -6.56 -7.65
CA LEU A 159 8.88 -5.97 -8.67
C LEU A 159 9.33 -4.56 -8.29
N ILE A 160 8.42 -3.71 -7.80
CA ILE A 160 8.75 -2.36 -7.32
C ILE A 160 9.75 -2.44 -6.16
N ALA A 161 9.48 -3.32 -5.18
CA ALA A 161 10.32 -3.50 -4.01
C ALA A 161 11.73 -3.99 -4.39
N LEU A 162 11.83 -4.99 -5.28
CA LEU A 162 13.10 -5.52 -5.73
C LEU A 162 13.90 -4.49 -6.54
N ASN A 163 13.23 -3.66 -7.35
CA ASN A 163 13.89 -2.60 -8.12
C ASN A 163 14.46 -1.52 -7.23
N SER A 164 13.67 -1.06 -6.25
CA SER A 164 14.13 -0.08 -5.25
C SER A 164 15.29 -0.64 -4.42
N LEU A 165 15.17 -1.90 -3.97
CA LEU A 165 16.20 -2.57 -3.19
C LEU A 165 17.53 -2.72 -3.97
N GLU A 166 17.49 -2.94 -5.28
CA GLU A 166 18.71 -2.96 -6.12
C GLU A 166 19.56 -1.70 -5.93
N GLY A 167 18.91 -0.53 -5.84
CA GLY A 167 19.57 0.75 -5.61
C GLY A 167 20.09 0.95 -4.18
N ARG A 168 19.53 0.25 -3.20
CA ARG A 168 19.91 0.33 -1.77
C ARG A 168 21.04 -0.63 -1.40
N LEU A 169 21.24 -1.71 -2.15
CA LEU A 169 22.26 -2.71 -1.88
C LEU A 169 23.66 -2.23 -2.30
N ALA A 170 24.65 -2.45 -1.43
CA ALA A 170 26.05 -2.25 -1.80
C ALA A 170 26.43 -3.22 -2.94
N ASN A 171 27.00 -2.67 -4.03
CA ASN A 171 27.55 -3.41 -5.18
C ASN A 171 26.55 -4.08 -6.16
N LYS A 172 25.35 -3.52 -6.41
CA LYS A 172 24.41 -3.93 -7.48
C LYS A 172 24.37 -5.46 -7.74
N ARG A 173 23.91 -6.20 -6.73
CA ARG A 173 24.04 -7.67 -6.63
C ARG A 173 23.18 -8.46 -7.62
N TYR A 174 22.13 -7.83 -8.12
CA TYR A 174 21.33 -8.29 -9.24
C TYR A 174 20.92 -7.08 -10.08
N THR A 175 20.36 -7.32 -11.26
CA THR A 175 19.75 -6.24 -12.04
C THR A 175 18.42 -6.61 -12.65
N LEU A 176 17.43 -5.75 -12.39
CA LEU A 176 16.07 -5.86 -12.93
C LEU A 176 15.79 -4.88 -14.07
N SER A 177 16.83 -4.43 -14.80
CA SER A 177 16.68 -3.64 -16.03
C SER A 177 15.55 -4.16 -16.94
N GLY A 178 14.63 -3.29 -17.38
CA GLY A 178 13.56 -3.64 -18.30
C GLY A 178 12.23 -3.99 -17.64
N ILE A 179 12.11 -3.97 -16.31
CA ILE A 179 10.84 -4.17 -15.61
C ILE A 179 9.89 -2.97 -15.74
N GLU A 180 10.41 -1.78 -16.01
CA GLU A 180 9.64 -0.56 -16.26
C GLU A 180 8.65 -0.73 -17.41
N ASN A 181 9.03 -1.53 -18.42
CA ASN A 181 8.15 -1.91 -19.52
C ASN A 181 6.94 -2.73 -19.06
N ILE A 182 7.08 -3.53 -17.99
CA ILE A 182 5.98 -4.29 -17.40
C ILE A 182 5.00 -3.32 -16.75
N PHE A 183 5.49 -2.29 -16.06
CA PHE A 183 4.64 -1.27 -15.46
C PHE A 183 3.84 -0.50 -16.52
N SER A 184 4.48 -0.13 -17.64
CA SER A 184 3.76 0.49 -18.77
C SER A 184 2.70 -0.44 -19.38
N GLN A 185 2.96 -1.74 -19.49
CA GLN A 185 1.98 -2.71 -19.99
C GLN A 185 0.82 -2.97 -19.02
N LYS A 186 0.98 -2.61 -17.75
CA LYS A 186 0.01 -2.78 -16.66
C LYS A 186 -0.47 -1.45 -16.10
N GLU A 187 -0.55 -0.43 -16.96
CA GLU A 187 -0.90 0.92 -16.56
C GLU A 187 -2.26 1.02 -15.83
N LEU A 188 -3.24 0.19 -16.19
CA LEU A 188 -4.53 0.14 -15.49
C LEU A 188 -4.36 -0.27 -14.03
N GLU A 189 -3.62 -1.35 -13.78
CA GLU A 189 -3.33 -1.83 -12.42
C GLU A 189 -2.44 -0.84 -11.66
N MET A 190 -1.42 -0.27 -12.31
CA MET A 190 -0.54 0.73 -11.69
C MET A 190 -1.32 2.00 -11.29
N ASN A 191 -2.18 2.51 -12.15
CA ASN A 191 -3.04 3.66 -11.84
C ASN A 191 -4.02 3.35 -10.71
N ALA A 192 -4.53 2.11 -10.61
CA ALA A 192 -5.40 1.72 -9.50
C ALA A 192 -4.65 1.65 -8.15
N LEU A 193 -3.38 1.23 -8.15
CA LEU A 193 -2.52 1.24 -6.97
C LEU A 193 -2.12 2.66 -6.56
N GLU A 194 -1.86 3.54 -7.54
CA GLU A 194 -1.54 4.96 -7.33
C GLU A 194 -2.74 5.72 -6.76
N ILE A 195 -3.94 5.53 -7.31
CA ILE A 195 -5.17 6.17 -6.79
C ILE A 195 -5.45 5.76 -5.34
N ARG A 196 -5.10 4.53 -4.95
CA ARG A 196 -5.19 4.04 -3.56
C ARG A 196 -4.07 4.58 -2.66
N GLY A 197 -3.09 5.28 -3.21
CA GLY A 197 -2.00 5.87 -2.44
C GLY A 197 -0.97 4.86 -1.93
N ILE A 198 -0.89 3.69 -2.55
CA ILE A 198 0.07 2.66 -2.13
C ILE A 198 1.42 2.88 -2.82
N ILE A 199 1.37 3.33 -4.06
CA ILE A 199 2.53 3.66 -4.89
C ILE A 199 2.40 5.09 -5.43
N LYS A 200 3.51 5.65 -5.90
CA LYS A 200 3.56 6.92 -6.62
C LYS A 200 4.43 6.77 -7.86
N ARG A 201 4.13 7.57 -8.88
CA ARG A 201 4.94 7.66 -10.08
C ARG A 201 6.20 8.49 -9.77
N GLU A 202 7.34 8.03 -10.26
CA GLU A 202 8.59 8.78 -10.13
C GLU A 202 8.72 9.84 -11.23
N GLU A 203 9.64 10.79 -11.05
CA GLU A 203 9.96 11.80 -12.07
C GLU A 203 10.49 11.16 -13.36
N GLU A 204 11.19 10.03 -13.24
CA GLU A 204 11.59 9.22 -14.38
C GLU A 204 10.38 8.51 -14.99
N ALA A 205 10.09 8.83 -16.25
CA ALA A 205 8.93 8.33 -16.97
C ALA A 205 8.89 6.79 -16.99
N GLY A 206 7.84 6.21 -16.39
CA GLY A 206 7.60 4.77 -16.37
C GLY A 206 8.04 4.05 -15.09
N ASN A 207 8.72 4.75 -14.18
CA ASN A 207 9.10 4.21 -12.88
C ASN A 207 8.07 4.52 -11.79
N TYR A 208 8.02 3.64 -10.80
CA TYR A 208 7.13 3.72 -9.66
C TYR A 208 7.88 3.32 -8.40
N SER A 209 7.55 3.98 -7.29
CA SER A 209 7.98 3.61 -5.94
C SER A 209 6.79 3.49 -5.01
N PHE A 210 6.99 2.85 -3.86
CA PHE A 210 5.99 2.88 -2.80
C PHE A 210 5.84 4.32 -2.28
N ALA A 211 4.61 4.68 -1.94
CA ALA A 211 4.35 5.95 -1.26
C ALA A 211 5.06 5.95 0.12
N SER A 212 4.90 4.85 0.88
CA SER A 212 5.56 4.64 2.17
C SER A 212 6.82 3.78 2.05
N SER A 213 7.95 4.28 2.56
CA SER A 213 9.17 3.48 2.66
C SER A 213 9.01 2.24 3.56
N LEU A 214 8.09 2.26 4.52
CA LEU A 214 7.80 1.10 5.36
C LEU A 214 6.96 0.04 4.68
N MET A 215 6.05 0.44 3.79
CA MET A 215 5.36 -0.53 2.92
C MET A 215 6.39 -1.24 2.02
N GLU A 216 7.36 -0.52 1.46
CA GLU A 216 8.47 -1.12 0.70
C GLU A 216 9.24 -2.13 1.55
N TRP A 217 9.70 -1.73 2.74
CA TRP A 217 10.41 -2.60 3.68
C TRP A 217 9.59 -3.84 4.02
N TRP A 218 8.29 -3.69 4.28
CA TRP A 218 7.40 -4.78 4.62
C TRP A 218 7.26 -5.78 3.46
N VAL A 219 7.15 -5.30 2.22
CA VAL A 219 7.13 -6.17 1.03
C VAL A 219 8.47 -6.90 0.85
N VAL A 220 9.60 -6.23 1.10
CA VAL A 220 10.91 -6.89 1.11
C VAL A 220 10.97 -7.99 2.18
N LYS A 221 10.41 -7.76 3.37
CA LYS A 221 10.29 -8.80 4.41
C LYS A 221 9.37 -9.95 3.99
N LYS A 222 8.28 -9.68 3.28
CA LYS A 222 7.44 -10.75 2.70
C LYS A 222 8.21 -11.59 1.69
N ILE A 223 9.01 -10.96 0.82
CA ILE A 223 9.88 -11.68 -0.11
C ILE A 223 10.89 -12.53 0.68
N GLN A 224 11.58 -11.94 1.64
CA GLN A 224 12.61 -12.59 2.45
C GLN A 224 12.11 -13.82 3.24
N ASN A 225 10.84 -13.80 3.64
CA ASN A 225 10.19 -14.85 4.43
C ASN A 225 9.33 -15.81 3.60
N SER A 226 9.27 -15.62 2.28
CA SER A 226 8.60 -16.57 1.39
C SER A 226 9.42 -17.84 1.18
N THR A 227 8.75 -18.88 0.70
CA THR A 227 9.29 -20.22 0.52
C THR A 227 9.50 -20.57 -0.96
N GLU A 228 10.32 -21.57 -1.23
CA GLU A 228 10.53 -22.10 -2.59
C GLU A 228 9.20 -22.58 -3.21
N THR A 229 8.29 -23.15 -2.41
CA THR A 229 6.95 -23.55 -2.87
C THR A 229 6.11 -22.36 -3.32
N GLU A 230 6.07 -21.28 -2.54
CA GLU A 230 5.34 -20.05 -2.90
C GLU A 230 5.95 -19.40 -4.15
N LEU A 231 7.28 -19.41 -4.28
CA LEU A 231 7.98 -18.89 -5.45
C LEU A 231 7.63 -19.69 -6.73
N GLN A 232 7.57 -21.02 -6.62
CA GLN A 232 7.17 -21.89 -7.74
C GLN A 232 5.70 -21.65 -8.15
N GLN A 233 4.80 -21.47 -7.18
CA GLN A 233 3.40 -21.12 -7.46
C GLN A 233 3.30 -19.78 -8.20
N ARG A 234 4.09 -18.78 -7.79
CA ARG A 234 4.13 -17.45 -8.42
C ARG A 234 4.80 -17.44 -9.80
N GLN A 235 5.57 -18.46 -10.15
CA GLN A 235 6.26 -18.53 -11.44
C GLN A 235 5.29 -18.45 -12.63
N LYS A 236 4.09 -18.99 -12.50
CA LYS A 236 3.03 -18.87 -13.52
C LYS A 236 2.62 -17.40 -13.74
N VAL A 237 2.48 -16.64 -12.65
CA VAL A 237 2.13 -15.20 -12.70
C VAL A 237 3.27 -14.41 -13.33
N PHE A 238 4.52 -14.72 -13.00
CA PHE A 238 5.68 -14.09 -13.64
C PHE A 238 5.69 -14.32 -15.14
N LEU A 239 5.49 -15.56 -15.60
CA LEU A 239 5.49 -15.88 -17.03
C LEU A 239 4.32 -15.25 -17.81
N ASN A 240 3.22 -14.91 -17.13
CA ASN A 240 2.13 -14.14 -17.70
C ASN A 240 2.43 -12.63 -17.79
N LEU A 241 3.39 -12.13 -17.02
CA LEU A 241 3.73 -10.71 -16.93
C LEU A 241 4.99 -10.34 -17.69
N MET A 242 5.93 -11.26 -17.82
CA MET A 242 7.25 -10.98 -18.34
C MET A 242 7.84 -12.18 -19.07
N SER A 243 8.88 -11.93 -19.87
CA SER A 243 9.59 -13.00 -20.58
C SER A 243 10.20 -14.02 -19.61
N HIS A 244 10.41 -15.26 -20.08
CA HIS A 244 11.12 -16.29 -19.31
C HIS A 244 12.47 -15.80 -18.77
N ARG A 245 13.18 -14.98 -19.55
CA ARG A 245 14.46 -14.38 -19.13
C ARG A 245 14.28 -13.43 -17.95
N GLN A 246 13.27 -12.55 -17.99
CA GLN A 246 12.95 -11.64 -16.89
C GLN A 246 12.46 -12.40 -15.66
N ALA A 247 11.57 -13.38 -15.83
CA ALA A 247 11.07 -14.21 -14.73
C ALA A 247 12.22 -14.93 -14.00
N LYS A 248 13.21 -15.43 -14.76
CA LYS A 248 14.43 -16.02 -14.18
C LYS A 248 15.25 -15.00 -13.39
N LYS A 249 15.43 -13.77 -13.89
CA LYS A 249 16.13 -12.70 -13.14
C LYS A 249 15.43 -12.38 -11.81
N VAL A 250 14.11 -12.23 -11.83
CA VAL A 250 13.32 -11.97 -10.61
C VAL A 250 13.44 -13.11 -9.62
N THR A 251 13.33 -14.37 -10.08
CA THR A 251 13.51 -15.57 -9.25
C THR A 251 14.90 -15.61 -8.62
N THR A 252 15.94 -15.27 -9.38
CA THR A 252 17.31 -15.19 -8.86
C THR A 252 17.46 -14.09 -7.81
N ALA A 253 16.87 -12.90 -8.03
CA ALA A 253 16.90 -11.82 -7.05
C ALA A 253 16.21 -12.23 -5.72
N ILE A 254 15.05 -12.90 -5.80
CA ILE A 254 14.34 -13.42 -4.63
C ILE A 254 15.20 -14.43 -3.84
N ARG A 255 15.80 -15.41 -4.54
CA ARG A 255 16.67 -16.40 -3.89
C ARG A 255 17.91 -15.76 -3.28
N TRP A 256 18.49 -14.75 -3.93
CA TRP A 256 19.61 -14.01 -3.38
C TRP A 256 19.24 -13.34 -2.03
N ILE A 257 18.07 -12.72 -1.93
CA ILE A 257 17.55 -12.12 -0.69
C ILE A 257 17.37 -13.17 0.42
N TRP A 258 17.00 -14.41 0.07
CA TRP A 258 16.89 -15.50 1.05
C TRP A 258 18.22 -15.95 1.62
N GLU A 259 19.26 -15.97 0.78
CA GLU A 259 20.62 -16.38 1.15
C GLU A 259 21.37 -15.28 1.93
N HIS A 260 21.10 -14.01 1.65
CA HIS A 260 21.85 -12.86 2.18
C HIS A 260 20.96 -11.98 3.06
N LYS A 261 20.28 -12.59 4.04
CA LYS A 261 19.28 -11.91 4.88
C LYS A 261 19.83 -10.75 5.70
N ASP A 262 21.11 -10.81 6.03
CA ASP A 262 21.90 -9.83 6.77
C ASP A 262 22.39 -8.66 5.90
N GLU A 263 22.50 -8.84 4.58
CA GLU A 263 22.81 -7.75 3.63
C GLU A 263 21.57 -6.93 3.24
N VAL A 264 20.36 -7.44 3.52
CA VAL A 264 19.12 -6.66 3.37
C VAL A 264 19.07 -5.66 4.52
N PRO A 265 18.93 -4.35 4.23
CA PRO A 265 19.01 -3.39 5.32
C PRO A 265 17.94 -3.64 6.44
N SER A 266 18.15 -3.03 7.58
CA SER A 266 17.24 -3.02 8.71
C SER A 266 16.13 -1.97 8.55
N ILE A 267 15.05 -2.08 9.32
CA ILE A 267 13.98 -1.05 9.31
C ILE A 267 14.52 0.35 9.63
N LEU A 268 15.54 0.45 10.47
CA LEU A 268 16.19 1.71 10.83
C LEU A 268 16.82 2.39 9.62
N GLU A 269 17.34 1.63 8.67
CA GLU A 269 17.91 2.18 7.43
C GLU A 269 16.82 2.71 6.49
N TRP A 270 15.63 2.10 6.44
CA TRP A 270 14.48 2.67 5.69
C TRP A 270 13.85 3.88 6.38
N MET A 271 14.05 4.03 7.70
CA MET A 271 13.63 5.19 8.48
C MET A 271 14.78 6.18 8.73
N GLY A 272 15.93 6.00 8.07
CA GLY A 272 17.17 6.67 8.45
C GLY A 272 17.10 8.19 8.45
N LYS A 273 16.36 8.79 7.52
CA LYS A 273 16.21 10.24 7.46
C LYS A 273 15.32 10.78 8.57
N VAL A 274 14.20 10.10 8.86
CA VAL A 274 13.34 10.44 10.01
C VAL A 274 14.14 10.37 11.30
N ILE A 275 14.89 9.29 11.49
CA ILE A 275 15.78 9.09 12.64
C ILE A 275 16.83 10.21 12.74
N ALA A 276 17.40 10.65 11.63
CA ALA A 276 18.37 11.74 11.60
C ALA A 276 17.74 13.11 11.89
N ALA A 277 16.46 13.31 11.54
CA ALA A 277 15.72 14.55 11.74
C ALA A 277 15.11 14.70 13.14
N ILE A 278 15.05 13.62 13.93
CA ILE A 278 14.69 13.68 15.34
C ILE A 278 15.73 14.56 16.07
N PRO A 279 15.31 15.58 16.85
CA PRO A 279 16.21 16.49 17.52
C PRO A 279 17.25 15.76 18.38
N LYS A 280 18.53 15.80 17.99
CA LYS A 280 19.62 15.29 18.81
C LYS A 280 19.96 16.34 19.87
N GLY A 281 19.50 16.13 21.10
CA GLY A 281 20.06 16.78 22.29
C GLY A 281 20.50 18.23 22.13
N ALA A 282 19.58 19.16 21.85
CA ALA A 282 19.81 20.57 22.16
C ALA A 282 19.22 20.85 23.56
N VAL A 283 19.90 20.33 24.58
CA VAL A 283 19.72 20.84 25.95
C VAL A 283 20.56 22.12 26.03
N GLY A 284 19.89 23.27 26.16
CA GLY A 284 20.49 24.49 26.69
C GLY A 284 20.55 25.68 25.73
N SER A 285 19.55 26.55 25.83
CA SER A 285 19.76 27.99 26.06
C SER A 285 18.55 28.54 26.80
#